data_AF-A0A847NFY8-F1
#
_entry.id   AF-A0A847NFY8-F1
#
_cell.length_a   1.000
_cell.length_b   1.000
_cell.length_c   1.000
_cell.angle_alpha   90.00
_cell.angle_beta   90.00
_cell.angle_gamma   90.00
#
_symmetry.space_group_name_H-M   'P 1'
#
loop_
_entity.id
_entity.type
_entity.pdbx_description
1 polymer ?
#
loop_
_entity_poly.entity_id
_entity_poly.type
_entity_poly.pdbx_seq_one_letter_code
_entity_poly.pdbx_strand_id
1 'polypeptide(L)'
;SIADMKVDVHNPDVKVNVEIRDKVYVYSKEYRGLSGMPYGSSGKGMLLLSGGIDSPVAGYLMAKRGLEILCVYYHSHPFTSERAKEKVIDLARKLSEYTGGIKLYVIPFTDIQTEIIKKCREDELTIIMRRFMMKLAEMAAGREGAIALVTGESLGQVASQTLESIYVTNSGINMPVFRPLIGMDKVDIMDISRKIGTYDISILPYEDCCTIFVPKHPKTRPKLKDIEESEQKLEKENLMDKALENAEILTIE
;
A
#
# COMPACT_ATOMS: atom_id res chain seq x y z
N SER A 1 9.74 -25.15 -51.05
CA SER A 1 8.70 -25.27 -50.01
C SER A 1 9.37 -25.72 -48.73
N ILE A 2 8.91 -25.25 -47.58
CA ILE A 2 9.22 -25.93 -46.33
C ILE A 2 8.32 -27.17 -46.34
N ALA A 3 8.91 -28.36 -46.35
CA ALA A 3 8.15 -29.62 -46.38
C ALA A 3 7.21 -29.67 -45.16
N ASP A 4 5.98 -30.16 -45.38
CA ASP A 4 4.97 -30.42 -44.35
C ASP A 4 4.27 -29.22 -43.68
N MET A 5 4.37 -28.00 -44.22
CA MET A 5 3.56 -26.86 -43.76
C MET A 5 2.30 -26.64 -44.62
N LYS A 6 1.16 -26.39 -43.97
CA LYS A 6 -0.11 -26.02 -44.59
C LYS A 6 -0.57 -24.66 -44.08
N VAL A 7 -1.33 -23.94 -44.91
CA VAL A 7 -1.92 -22.66 -44.51
C VAL A 7 -3.27 -22.92 -43.84
N ASP A 8 -3.41 -22.50 -42.58
CA ASP A 8 -4.68 -22.43 -41.86
C ASP A 8 -4.98 -20.96 -41.54
N VAL A 9 -6.07 -20.43 -42.10
CA VAL A 9 -6.49 -19.03 -41.89
C VAL A 9 -7.42 -18.85 -40.68
N HIS A 10 -7.86 -19.94 -40.05
CA HIS A 10 -8.76 -19.93 -38.89
C HIS A 10 -7.98 -20.14 -37.58
N ASN A 11 -7.08 -21.12 -37.53
CA ASN A 11 -6.32 -21.45 -36.33
C ASN A 11 -4.86 -21.83 -36.66
N PRO A 12 -4.03 -20.88 -37.13
CA PRO A 12 -2.64 -21.15 -37.48
C PRO A 12 -1.78 -21.48 -36.25
N ASP A 13 -0.93 -22.50 -36.35
CA ASP A 13 0.10 -22.81 -35.34
C ASP A 13 1.11 -21.67 -35.18
N VAL A 14 1.40 -20.97 -36.27
CA VAL A 14 2.28 -19.80 -36.30
C VAL A 14 1.64 -18.70 -37.12
N LYS A 15 1.36 -17.58 -36.47
CA LYS A 15 0.88 -16.37 -37.14
C LYS A 15 2.07 -15.49 -37.53
N VAL A 16 2.30 -15.31 -38.83
CA VAL A 16 3.30 -14.37 -39.35
C VAL A 16 2.61 -13.04 -39.61
N ASN A 17 2.99 -12.00 -38.87
CA ASN A 17 2.49 -10.66 -39.05
C ASN A 17 3.51 -9.86 -39.87
N VAL A 18 3.00 -9.13 -40.86
CA VAL A 18 3.80 -8.24 -41.71
C VAL A 18 3.21 -6.84 -41.60
N GLU A 19 3.99 -5.92 -41.05
CA GLU A 19 3.61 -4.51 -40.91
C GLU A 19 4.44 -3.65 -41.87
N ILE A 20 3.75 -2.97 -42.79
CA ILE A 20 4.38 -2.14 -43.82
C ILE A 20 4.15 -0.67 -43.49
N ARG A 21 5.24 0.05 -43.20
CA ARG A 21 5.31 1.51 -43.01
C ARG A 21 6.40 2.08 -43.94
N ASP A 22 7.23 2.99 -43.46
CA ASP A 22 8.48 3.40 -44.15
C ASP A 22 9.49 2.25 -44.27
N LYS A 23 9.33 1.21 -43.44
CA LYS A 23 10.07 -0.06 -43.45
C LYS A 23 9.11 -1.23 -43.32
N VAL A 24 9.58 -2.44 -43.62
CA VAL A 24 8.82 -3.69 -43.44
C VAL A 24 9.28 -4.38 -42.16
N TYR A 25 8.33 -4.62 -41.25
CA TYR A 25 8.54 -5.37 -40.02
C TYR A 25 7.85 -6.73 -40.13
N VAL A 26 8.58 -7.81 -39.88
CA VAL A 26 8.07 -9.19 -39.93
C VAL A 26 8.29 -9.83 -38.57
N TYR A 27 7.20 -10.31 -37.94
CA TYR A 27 7.27 -10.94 -36.62
C TYR A 27 6.26 -12.08 -36.48
N SER A 28 6.61 -13.07 -35.65
CA SER A 28 5.78 -14.26 -35.40
C SER A 28 5.46 -14.49 -33.92
N LYS A 29 6.10 -13.74 -33.03
CA LYS A 29 5.88 -13.80 -31.58
C LYS A 29 5.48 -12.44 -31.08
N GLU A 30 4.45 -12.41 -30.24
CA GLU A 30 3.99 -11.23 -29.53
C GLU A 30 3.95 -11.57 -28.04
N TYR A 31 4.69 -10.80 -27.24
CA TYR A 31 4.70 -10.95 -25.79
C TYR A 31 3.87 -9.84 -25.18
N ARG A 32 2.73 -10.20 -24.58
CA ARG A 32 1.88 -9.23 -23.91
C ARG A 32 2.56 -8.77 -22.63
N GLY A 33 2.94 -7.49 -22.58
CA GLY A 33 3.43 -6.85 -21.36
C GLY A 33 2.33 -6.68 -20.31
N LEU A 34 2.68 -6.10 -19.17
CA LEU A 34 1.76 -5.88 -18.04
C LEU A 34 0.57 -4.95 -18.38
N SER A 35 0.65 -4.23 -19.51
CA SER A 35 -0.27 -3.14 -19.88
C SER A 35 -0.27 -2.04 -18.81
N GLY A 36 -1.27 -1.14 -18.82
CA GLY A 36 -1.32 0.00 -17.90
C GLY A 36 -0.76 1.29 -18.50
N MET A 37 -0.31 2.19 -17.64
CA MET A 37 0.26 3.49 -18.03
C MET A 37 1.74 3.57 -17.64
N PRO A 38 2.57 4.36 -18.34
CA PRO A 38 3.97 4.55 -17.98
C PRO A 38 4.10 5.00 -16.52
N TYR A 39 4.99 4.37 -15.76
CA TYR A 39 5.23 4.74 -14.37
C TYR A 39 5.68 6.22 -14.26
N GLY A 40 5.17 6.93 -13.26
CA GLY A 40 5.40 8.36 -13.05
C GLY A 40 4.58 9.31 -13.93
N SER A 41 3.81 8.80 -14.91
CA SER A 41 2.99 9.65 -15.78
C SER A 41 1.76 10.26 -15.12
N SER A 42 1.34 9.75 -13.95
CA SER A 42 0.08 10.14 -13.28
C SER A 42 0.31 10.82 -11.93
N GLY A 43 1.44 11.49 -11.77
CA GLY A 43 1.82 12.16 -10.53
C GLY A 43 2.35 11.19 -9.47
N LYS A 44 2.36 11.64 -8.22
CA LYS A 44 3.03 10.96 -7.11
C LYS A 44 2.10 10.77 -5.92
N GLY A 45 2.15 9.59 -5.30
CA GLY A 45 1.37 9.23 -4.13
C GLY A 45 2.19 8.50 -3.06
N MET A 46 1.71 8.52 -1.81
CA MET A 46 2.31 7.85 -0.67
C MET A 46 1.49 6.61 -0.29
N LEU A 47 2.08 5.43 -0.46
CA LEU A 47 1.54 4.15 -0.05
C LEU A 47 1.81 3.89 1.43
N LEU A 48 0.74 3.64 2.19
CA LEU A 48 0.83 3.10 3.54
C LEU A 48 1.15 1.60 3.44
N LEU A 49 2.45 1.29 3.35
CA LEU A 49 2.96 -0.06 3.22
C LEU A 49 3.02 -0.73 4.59
N SER A 50 2.46 -1.92 4.68
CA SER A 50 2.45 -2.76 5.89
C SER A 50 3.05 -4.12 5.58
N GLY A 51 3.34 -4.89 6.63
CA GLY A 51 3.83 -6.26 6.49
C GLY A 51 2.77 -7.28 6.04
N GLY A 52 1.59 -6.83 5.61
CA GLY A 52 0.47 -7.66 5.19
C GLY A 52 0.43 -7.95 3.69
N ILE A 53 -0.61 -8.66 3.24
CA ILE A 53 -0.79 -9.06 1.83
C ILE A 53 -1.28 -7.88 0.99
N ASP A 54 -2.15 -7.05 1.56
CA ASP A 54 -3.01 -6.14 0.81
C ASP A 54 -2.27 -4.88 0.33
N SER A 55 -1.46 -4.25 1.18
CA SER A 55 -0.81 -2.97 0.84
C SER A 55 0.21 -3.07 -0.31
N PRO A 56 1.03 -4.14 -0.46
CA PRO A 56 1.85 -4.31 -1.66
C PRO A 56 0.99 -4.43 -2.93
N VAL A 57 -0.12 -5.17 -2.88
CA VAL A 57 -1.02 -5.30 -4.03
C VAL A 57 -1.62 -3.95 -4.42
N ALA A 58 -2.00 -3.13 -3.43
CA ALA A 58 -2.47 -1.78 -3.69
C ALA A 58 -1.40 -0.90 -4.36
N GLY A 59 -0.16 -0.94 -3.88
CA GLY A 59 0.97 -0.26 -4.50
C GLY A 59 1.19 -0.66 -5.95
N TYR A 60 1.19 -1.97 -6.24
CA TYR A 60 1.32 -2.51 -7.58
C TYR A 60 0.21 -2.03 -8.52
N LEU A 61 -1.05 -2.06 -8.09
CA LEU A 61 -2.19 -1.63 -8.92
C LEU A 61 -2.12 -0.13 -9.25
N MET A 62 -1.67 0.70 -8.30
CA MET A 62 -1.51 2.13 -8.52
C MET A 62 -0.31 2.45 -9.40
N ALA A 63 0.82 1.76 -9.21
CA ALA A 63 1.99 1.87 -10.10
C ALA A 63 1.64 1.50 -11.54
N LYS A 64 0.82 0.45 -11.75
CA LYS A 64 0.29 0.05 -13.05
C LYS A 64 -0.59 1.14 -13.71
N ARG A 65 -1.17 2.04 -12.92
CA ARG A 65 -1.89 3.23 -13.39
C ARG A 65 -0.99 4.46 -13.49
N GLY A 66 0.34 4.28 -13.54
CA GLY A 66 1.30 5.35 -13.77
C GLY A 66 1.56 6.25 -12.56
N LEU A 67 1.04 5.92 -11.38
CA LEU A 67 1.31 6.69 -10.16
C LEU A 67 2.73 6.36 -9.65
N GLU A 68 3.57 7.37 -9.46
CA GLU A 68 4.84 7.21 -8.74
C GLU A 68 4.56 6.95 -7.26
N ILE A 69 5.15 5.88 -6.72
CA ILE A 69 4.89 5.40 -5.36
C ILE A 69 6.07 5.71 -4.45
N LEU A 70 5.78 6.47 -3.41
CA LEU A 70 6.57 6.51 -2.17
C LEU A 70 5.92 5.57 -1.16
N CYS A 71 6.69 5.06 -0.20
CA CYS A 71 6.15 4.21 0.85
C CYS A 71 6.36 4.84 2.22
N VAL A 72 5.39 4.64 3.12
CA VAL A 72 5.51 4.89 4.54
C VAL A 72 5.15 3.63 5.32
N TYR A 73 6.00 3.30 6.29
CA TYR A 73 5.87 2.19 7.20
C TYR A 73 5.96 2.70 8.65
N TYR A 74 5.13 2.14 9.53
CA TYR A 74 5.08 2.51 10.95
C TYR A 74 5.69 1.40 11.79
N HIS A 75 6.77 1.71 12.49
CA HIS A 75 7.49 0.76 13.32
C HIS A 75 7.40 1.15 14.79
N SER A 76 7.07 0.20 15.67
CA SER A 76 6.90 0.43 17.11
C SER A 76 7.95 -0.32 17.93
N HIS A 77 9.24 -0.06 17.72
CA HIS A 77 10.31 -0.64 18.54
C HIS A 77 10.17 -0.20 20.01
N PRO A 78 10.32 -1.08 21.02
CA PRO A 78 10.73 -2.50 20.97
C PRO A 78 9.58 -3.51 20.84
N PHE A 79 8.34 -3.06 20.64
CA PHE A 79 7.17 -3.94 20.53
C PHE A 79 7.17 -4.73 19.21
N THR A 80 7.57 -4.09 18.10
CA THR A 80 7.78 -4.77 16.81
C THR A 80 9.24 -5.22 16.66
N SER A 81 9.46 -6.40 16.10
CA SER A 81 10.80 -6.93 15.82
C SER A 81 11.47 -6.26 14.61
N GLU A 82 12.80 -6.22 14.57
CA GLU A 82 13.55 -5.80 13.37
C GLU A 82 13.18 -6.63 12.14
N ARG A 83 12.84 -7.90 12.32
CA ARG A 83 12.36 -8.78 11.24
C ARG A 83 11.05 -8.30 10.61
N ALA A 84 10.20 -7.59 11.35
CA ALA A 84 9.00 -6.97 10.79
C ALA A 84 9.36 -5.81 9.86
N LYS A 85 10.38 -5.01 10.22
CA LYS A 85 10.94 -3.97 9.35
C LYS A 85 11.59 -4.56 8.11
N GLU A 86 12.44 -5.60 8.26
CA GLU A 86 13.05 -6.32 7.14
C GLU A 86 11.99 -6.87 6.18
N LYS A 87 10.92 -7.49 6.71
CA LYS A 87 9.78 -7.96 5.90
C LYS A 87 9.19 -6.85 5.02
N VAL A 88 9.03 -5.64 5.54
CA VAL A 88 8.50 -4.51 4.78
C VAL A 88 9.50 -4.00 3.74
N ILE A 89 10.80 -4.00 4.06
CA ILE A 89 11.86 -3.68 3.09
C ILE A 89 11.84 -4.69 1.94
N ASP A 90 11.67 -5.99 2.22
CA ASP A 90 11.58 -7.03 1.19
C ASP A 90 10.33 -6.86 0.31
N LEU A 91 9.19 -6.48 0.89
CA LEU A 91 7.98 -6.14 0.14
C LEU A 91 8.17 -4.91 -0.75
N ALA A 92 8.84 -3.87 -0.24
CA ALA A 92 9.17 -2.70 -1.04
C ALA A 92 10.16 -3.04 -2.17
N ARG A 93 11.12 -3.96 -1.94
CA ARG A 93 12.01 -4.47 -2.99
C ARG A 93 11.25 -5.25 -4.06
N LYS A 94 10.23 -6.02 -3.69
CA LYS A 94 9.36 -6.67 -4.70
C LYS A 94 8.59 -5.66 -5.54
N LEU A 95 8.17 -4.55 -4.95
CA LEU A 95 7.52 -3.47 -5.68
C LEU A 95 8.51 -2.69 -6.57
N SER A 96 9.78 -2.52 -6.15
CA SER A 96 10.79 -1.80 -6.93
C SER A 96 11.07 -2.45 -8.27
N GLU A 97 10.89 -3.77 -8.40
CA GLU A 97 10.93 -4.50 -9.68
C GLU A 97 9.95 -3.93 -10.73
N TYR A 98 8.87 -3.25 -10.31
CA TYR A 98 7.87 -2.63 -11.18
C TYR A 98 8.00 -1.10 -11.29
N THR A 99 8.65 -0.46 -10.32
CA THR A 99 8.76 1.00 -10.23
C THR A 99 10.14 1.56 -10.57
N GLY A 100 11.17 0.69 -10.65
CA GLY A 100 12.57 1.09 -10.85
C GLY A 100 13.25 1.69 -9.62
N GLY A 101 12.60 1.60 -8.45
CA GLY A 101 13.08 2.14 -7.17
C GLY A 101 11.93 2.65 -6.30
N ILE A 102 12.10 2.60 -4.98
CA ILE A 102 11.13 3.07 -3.98
C ILE A 102 11.85 3.78 -2.83
N LYS A 103 11.36 4.96 -2.48
CA LYS A 103 11.72 5.64 -1.23
C LYS A 103 10.76 5.19 -0.13
N LEU A 104 11.30 4.63 0.95
CA LEU A 104 10.56 4.13 2.11
C LEU A 104 10.86 4.99 3.34
N TYR A 105 9.82 5.61 3.90
CA TYR A 105 9.83 6.25 5.20
C TYR A 105 9.49 5.22 6.27
N VAL A 106 10.41 5.01 7.22
CA VAL A 106 10.18 4.20 8.42
C VAL A 106 9.98 5.16 9.59
N ILE A 107 8.73 5.34 10.00
CA ILE A 107 8.34 6.29 11.03
C ILE A 107 8.23 5.58 12.38
N PRO A 108 8.97 6.01 13.41
CA PRO A 108 8.81 5.49 14.76
C PRO A 108 7.43 5.87 15.32
N PHE A 109 6.67 4.86 15.75
CA PHE A 109 5.27 5.03 16.19
C PHE A 109 5.03 4.68 17.67
N THR A 110 6.07 4.23 18.38
CA THR A 110 6.01 3.76 19.77
C THR A 110 5.46 4.81 20.74
N ASP A 111 5.93 6.06 20.65
CA ASP A 111 5.51 7.13 21.57
C ASP A 111 4.04 7.49 21.36
N ILE A 112 3.62 7.63 20.10
CA ILE A 112 2.22 7.87 19.71
C ILE A 112 1.33 6.75 20.25
N GLN A 113 1.71 5.50 19.98
CA GLN A 113 0.97 4.32 20.41
C GLN A 113 0.84 4.25 21.94
N THR A 114 1.92 4.52 22.66
CA THR A 114 1.95 4.52 24.13
C THR A 114 1.04 5.60 24.72
N GLU A 115 1.04 6.81 24.14
CA GLU A 115 0.16 7.90 24.60
C GLU A 115 -1.32 7.60 24.33
N ILE A 116 -1.63 7.02 23.16
CA ILE A 116 -3.00 6.59 22.82
C ILE A 116 -3.49 5.54 23.83
N ILE A 117 -2.68 4.53 24.15
CA ILE A 117 -3.02 3.47 25.13
C ILE A 117 -3.27 4.06 26.52
N LYS A 118 -2.46 5.03 26.96
CA LYS A 118 -2.58 5.63 28.30
C LYS A 118 -3.79 6.55 28.46
N LYS A 119 -4.18 7.28 27.41
CA LYS A 119 -5.12 8.41 27.52
C LYS A 119 -6.46 8.21 26.83
N CYS A 120 -6.56 7.26 25.91
CA CYS A 120 -7.77 7.00 25.13
C CYS A 120 -8.46 5.71 25.57
N ARG A 121 -9.72 5.54 25.15
CA ARG A 121 -10.50 4.35 25.46
C ARG A 121 -10.00 3.15 24.66
N GLU A 122 -9.99 1.97 25.29
CA GLU A 122 -9.48 0.73 24.69
C GLU A 122 -10.15 0.38 23.35
N ASP A 123 -11.47 0.57 23.25
CA ASP A 123 -12.23 0.27 22.02
C ASP A 123 -12.00 1.27 20.88
N GLU A 124 -11.31 2.38 21.13
CA GLU A 124 -11.01 3.46 20.18
C GLU A 124 -9.54 3.47 19.72
N LEU A 125 -8.68 2.66 20.34
CA LEU A 125 -7.23 2.68 20.07
C LEU A 125 -6.91 2.46 18.59
N THR A 126 -7.52 1.45 17.97
CA THR A 126 -7.27 1.13 16.54
C THR A 126 -7.63 2.29 15.62
N ILE A 127 -8.77 2.95 15.84
CA ILE A 127 -9.21 4.02 14.94
C ILE A 127 -8.38 5.28 15.13
N ILE A 128 -7.99 5.60 16.36
CA ILE A 128 -7.11 6.75 16.66
C ILE A 128 -5.72 6.51 16.07
N MET A 129 -5.13 5.32 16.27
CA MET A 129 -3.83 4.98 15.66
C MET A 129 -3.85 5.14 14.15
N ARG A 130 -4.90 4.65 13.46
CA ARG A 130 -5.04 4.79 12.00
C ARG A 130 -5.14 6.26 11.57
N ARG A 131 -5.83 7.11 12.32
CA ARG A 131 -5.92 8.55 12.03
C ARG A 131 -4.56 9.23 12.13
N PHE A 132 -3.75 8.90 13.14
CA PHE A 132 -2.36 9.36 13.23
C PHE A 132 -1.51 8.86 12.05
N MET A 133 -1.61 7.58 11.69
CA MET A 133 -0.91 7.03 10.53
C MET A 133 -1.30 7.73 9.23
N MET A 134 -2.58 7.99 8.99
CA MET A 134 -3.00 8.72 7.79
C MET A 134 -2.46 10.14 7.77
N LYS A 135 -2.42 10.83 8.92
CA LYS A 135 -1.93 12.20 9.00
C LYS A 135 -0.41 12.30 8.82
N LEU A 136 0.34 11.38 9.43
CA LEU A 136 1.79 11.26 9.21
C LEU A 136 2.11 10.94 7.75
N ALA A 137 1.34 10.06 7.12
CA ALA A 137 1.48 9.76 5.70
C ALA A 137 1.25 11.00 4.83
N GLU A 138 0.23 11.81 5.14
CA GLU A 138 -0.05 13.08 4.44
C GLU A 138 1.10 14.09 4.61
N MET A 139 1.63 14.24 5.83
CA MET A 139 2.76 15.13 6.10
C MET A 139 4.02 14.68 5.33
N ALA A 140 4.33 13.38 5.36
CA ALA A 140 5.45 12.80 4.61
C ALA A 140 5.25 12.94 3.09
N ALA A 141 4.03 12.70 2.58
CA ALA A 141 3.67 12.88 1.18
C ALA A 141 3.90 14.33 0.73
N GLY A 142 3.47 15.30 1.54
CA GLY A 142 3.64 16.73 1.25
C GLY A 142 5.10 17.15 1.10
N ARG A 143 6.01 16.59 1.92
CA ARG A 143 7.46 16.85 1.83
C ARG A 143 8.08 16.41 0.49
N GLU A 144 7.44 15.45 -0.19
CA GLU A 144 7.93 14.85 -1.44
C GLU A 144 7.15 15.32 -2.68
N GLY A 145 6.22 16.27 -2.49
CA GLY A 145 5.32 16.77 -3.54
C GLY A 145 4.27 15.74 -4.00
N ALA A 146 4.03 14.69 -3.21
CA ALA A 146 2.95 13.75 -3.47
C ALA A 146 1.60 14.38 -3.08
N ILE A 147 0.57 14.10 -3.87
CA ILE A 147 -0.77 14.70 -3.74
C ILE A 147 -1.86 13.67 -3.51
N ALA A 148 -1.50 12.43 -3.16
CA ALA A 148 -2.42 11.34 -2.90
C ALA A 148 -1.83 10.37 -1.87
N LEU A 149 -2.72 9.71 -1.13
CA LEU A 149 -2.38 8.55 -0.30
C LEU A 149 -2.92 7.27 -0.96
N VAL A 150 -2.29 6.13 -0.70
CA VAL A 150 -2.72 4.81 -1.15
C VAL A 150 -2.79 3.87 0.04
N THR A 151 -3.89 3.13 0.18
CA THR A 151 -4.04 2.09 1.21
C THR A 151 -4.46 0.76 0.60
N GLY A 152 -4.12 -0.33 1.28
CA GLY A 152 -4.62 -1.68 0.97
C GLY A 152 -5.96 -2.01 1.64
N GLU A 153 -6.82 -1.03 1.91
CA GLU A 153 -8.12 -1.28 2.56
C GLU A 153 -9.11 -1.96 1.61
N SER A 154 -9.82 -2.98 2.11
CA SER A 154 -10.97 -3.64 1.47
C SER A 154 -12.22 -3.54 2.35
N LEU A 155 -13.38 -3.21 1.76
CA LEU A 155 -14.58 -2.90 2.53
C LEU A 155 -15.12 -4.15 3.24
N GLY A 156 -15.24 -4.06 4.57
CA GLY A 156 -15.85 -5.14 5.38
C GLY A 156 -14.95 -6.34 5.65
N GLN A 157 -13.66 -6.29 5.27
CA GLN A 157 -12.73 -7.40 5.50
C GLN A 157 -12.36 -7.58 6.99
N VAL A 158 -12.19 -6.47 7.72
CA VAL A 158 -11.87 -6.46 9.16
C VAL A 158 -12.66 -5.37 9.88
N ALA A 159 -12.74 -5.45 11.21
CA ALA A 159 -13.48 -4.50 12.05
C ALA A 159 -13.08 -3.02 11.83
N SER A 160 -11.81 -2.76 11.51
CA SER A 160 -11.29 -1.42 11.25
C SER A 160 -11.48 -0.93 9.80
N GLN A 161 -12.16 -1.71 8.96
CA GLN A 161 -12.44 -1.41 7.55
C GLN A 161 -13.95 -1.46 7.25
N THR A 162 -14.79 -1.18 8.25
CA THR A 162 -16.20 -0.84 8.02
C THR A 162 -16.34 0.53 7.35
N LEU A 163 -17.49 0.81 6.73
CA LEU A 163 -17.76 2.11 6.12
C LEU A 163 -17.55 3.25 7.12
N GLU A 164 -18.05 3.08 8.35
CA GLU A 164 -17.88 4.05 9.43
C GLU A 164 -16.41 4.23 9.82
N SER A 165 -15.63 3.14 9.89
CA SER A 165 -14.19 3.21 10.21
C SER A 165 -13.40 3.90 9.11
N ILE A 166 -13.70 3.63 7.84
CA ILE A 166 -13.07 4.29 6.70
C ILE A 166 -13.42 5.78 6.70
N TYR A 167 -14.69 6.14 6.92
CA TYR A 167 -15.13 7.53 7.02
C TYR A 167 -14.38 8.29 8.12
N VAL A 168 -14.30 7.71 9.33
CA VAL A 168 -13.61 8.34 10.46
C VAL A 168 -12.10 8.42 10.24
N THR A 169 -11.48 7.39 9.65
CA THR A 169 -10.04 7.38 9.34
C THR A 169 -9.68 8.41 8.27
N ASN A 170 -10.57 8.65 7.30
CA ASN A 170 -10.35 9.59 6.22
C ASN A 170 -10.63 11.05 6.63
N SER A 171 -11.34 11.29 7.73
CA SER A 171 -11.65 12.64 8.19
C SER A 171 -10.39 13.37 8.67
N GLY A 172 -10.18 14.60 8.20
CA GLY A 172 -8.99 15.41 8.52
C GLY A 172 -7.79 15.20 7.59
N ILE A 173 -7.96 14.38 6.55
CA ILE A 173 -7.02 14.20 5.43
C ILE A 173 -7.51 15.05 4.24
N ASN A 174 -6.63 15.90 3.74
CA ASN A 174 -6.88 16.82 2.61
C ASN A 174 -6.45 16.23 1.27
N MET A 175 -5.65 15.16 1.27
CA MET A 175 -5.30 14.42 0.05
C MET A 175 -6.35 13.35 -0.31
N PRO A 176 -6.59 13.08 -1.61
CA PRO A 176 -7.33 11.89 -2.03
C PRO A 176 -6.65 10.61 -1.52
N VAL A 177 -7.45 9.70 -0.96
CA VAL A 177 -6.99 8.39 -0.49
C VAL A 177 -7.49 7.31 -1.45
N PHE A 178 -6.59 6.78 -2.27
CA PHE A 178 -6.88 5.70 -3.20
C PHE A 178 -6.91 4.36 -2.49
N ARG A 179 -7.98 3.60 -2.74
CA ARG A 179 -8.24 2.27 -2.17
C ARG A 179 -8.51 1.28 -3.30
N PRO A 180 -7.48 0.88 -4.07
CA PRO A 180 -7.66 0.04 -5.25
C PRO A 180 -8.30 -1.33 -4.93
N LEU A 181 -8.26 -1.78 -3.67
CA LEU A 181 -8.79 -3.07 -3.23
C LEU A 181 -10.19 -2.98 -2.62
N ILE A 182 -10.82 -1.78 -2.60
CA ILE A 182 -12.02 -1.51 -1.79
C ILE A 182 -13.20 -2.47 -2.08
N GLY A 183 -13.31 -2.95 -3.31
CA GLY A 183 -14.35 -3.88 -3.76
C GLY A 183 -13.84 -5.26 -4.15
N MET A 184 -12.58 -5.59 -3.81
CA MET A 184 -11.98 -6.90 -4.10
C MET A 184 -12.17 -7.84 -2.92
N ASP A 185 -12.41 -9.11 -3.20
CA ASP A 185 -12.39 -10.13 -2.15
C ASP A 185 -10.96 -10.56 -1.81
N LYS A 186 -10.82 -11.34 -0.73
CA LYS A 186 -9.52 -11.77 -0.24
C LYS A 186 -8.80 -12.72 -1.21
N VAL A 187 -9.54 -13.53 -1.97
CA VAL A 187 -8.96 -14.50 -2.91
C VAL A 187 -8.34 -13.75 -4.08
N ASP A 188 -9.05 -12.76 -4.63
CA ASP A 188 -8.54 -11.91 -5.71
C ASP A 188 -7.24 -11.20 -5.31
N ILE A 189 -7.21 -10.64 -4.09
CA ILE A 189 -6.01 -9.97 -3.55
C ILE A 189 -4.86 -10.96 -3.40
N MET A 190 -5.13 -12.15 -2.87
CA MET A 190 -4.12 -13.21 -2.70
C MET A 190 -3.56 -13.67 -4.04
N ASP A 191 -4.39 -13.83 -5.07
CA ASP A 191 -3.93 -14.25 -6.39
C ASP A 191 -3.03 -13.21 -7.05
N ILE A 192 -3.34 -11.92 -6.91
CA ILE A 192 -2.44 -10.86 -7.36
C ILE A 192 -1.13 -10.88 -6.56
N SER A 193 -1.19 -11.02 -5.23
CA SER A 193 0.00 -11.05 -4.38
C SER A 193 0.96 -12.19 -4.73
N ARG A 194 0.43 -13.37 -5.12
CA ARG A 194 1.24 -14.50 -5.63
C ARG A 194 1.86 -14.17 -6.98
N LYS A 195 1.06 -13.58 -7.88
CA LYS A 195 1.53 -13.18 -9.21
C LYS A 195 2.67 -12.16 -9.15
N ILE A 196 2.65 -11.24 -8.18
CA ILE A 196 3.70 -10.22 -8.02
C ILE A 196 4.80 -10.65 -7.04
N GLY A 197 4.73 -11.86 -6.49
CA GLY A 197 5.76 -12.42 -5.62
C GLY A 197 5.84 -11.81 -4.22
N THR A 198 4.77 -11.16 -3.74
CA THR A 198 4.71 -10.58 -2.39
C THR A 198 4.08 -11.50 -1.35
N TYR A 199 3.28 -12.49 -1.78
CA TYR A 199 2.51 -13.36 -0.89
C TYR A 199 3.37 -14.05 0.18
N ASP A 200 4.44 -14.75 -0.23
CA ASP A 200 5.26 -15.56 0.68
C ASP A 200 5.97 -14.72 1.74
N ILE A 201 6.32 -13.47 1.40
CA ILE A 201 6.92 -12.50 2.32
C ILE A 201 5.86 -11.99 3.30
N SER A 202 4.68 -11.63 2.80
CA SER A 202 3.58 -11.09 3.61
C SER A 202 3.06 -12.05 4.68
N ILE A 203 3.16 -13.37 4.47
CA ILE A 203 2.69 -14.39 5.43
C ILE A 203 3.71 -14.76 6.49
N LEU A 204 4.93 -14.21 6.45
CA LEU A 204 5.94 -14.47 7.49
C LEU A 204 5.40 -14.04 8.87
N PRO A 205 5.60 -14.86 9.92
CA PRO A 205 4.96 -14.70 11.23
C PRO A 205 5.63 -13.62 12.09
N TYR A 206 5.79 -12.43 11.53
CA TYR A 206 6.30 -11.24 12.19
C TYR A 206 5.16 -10.24 12.33
N GLU A 207 4.75 -10.00 13.57
CA GLU A 207 3.66 -9.08 13.90
C GLU A 207 4.04 -7.64 13.58
N ASP A 208 3.06 -6.89 13.11
CA ASP A 208 3.20 -5.51 12.70
C ASP A 208 2.63 -4.57 13.78
N CYS A 209 2.93 -3.27 13.69
CA CYS A 209 2.46 -2.26 14.65
C CYS A 209 0.93 -2.32 14.86
N CYS A 210 0.19 -2.67 13.81
CA CYS A 210 -1.28 -2.73 13.83
C CYS A 210 -1.86 -3.99 14.52
N THR A 211 -1.07 -5.01 14.82
CA THR A 211 -1.56 -6.30 15.35
C THR A 211 -1.26 -6.51 16.84
N ILE A 212 -0.22 -5.88 17.38
CA ILE A 212 0.30 -6.15 18.73
C ILE A 212 -0.65 -5.63 19.83
N PHE A 213 -1.39 -4.54 19.56
CA PHE A 213 -2.26 -3.88 20.55
C PHE A 213 -3.70 -3.75 20.06
N VAL A 214 -4.21 -4.80 19.42
CA VAL A 214 -5.61 -4.84 19.00
C VAL A 214 -6.50 -5.06 20.24
N PRO A 215 -7.47 -4.16 20.50
CA PRO A 215 -8.37 -4.33 21.63
C PRO A 215 -9.24 -5.59 21.44
N LYS A 216 -9.66 -6.22 22.54
CA LYS A 216 -10.51 -7.44 22.48
C LYS A 216 -11.83 -7.21 21.74
N HIS A 217 -12.38 -6.01 21.87
CA HIS A 217 -13.65 -5.61 21.27
C HIS A 217 -13.50 -4.25 20.56
N PRO A 218 -12.93 -4.22 19.35
CA PRO A 218 -12.76 -2.97 18.61
C PRO A 218 -14.12 -2.38 18.22
N LYS A 219 -14.24 -1.05 18.31
CA LYS A 219 -15.45 -0.32 17.90
C LYS A 219 -15.62 -0.41 16.38
N THR A 220 -16.62 -1.16 15.92
CA THR A 220 -16.91 -1.37 14.47
C THR A 220 -17.68 -0.22 13.83
N ARG A 221 -18.34 0.62 14.64
CA ARG A 221 -19.12 1.79 14.19
C ARG A 221 -18.67 3.04 14.95
N PRO A 222 -17.43 3.51 14.75
CA PRO A 222 -16.93 4.70 15.42
C PRO A 222 -17.72 5.93 14.95
N LYS A 223 -17.98 6.86 15.87
CA LYS A 223 -18.54 8.18 15.55
C LYS A 223 -17.40 9.19 15.56
N LEU A 224 -17.28 9.98 14.50
CA LEU A 224 -16.19 10.95 14.34
C LEU A 224 -16.04 11.86 15.56
N LYS A 225 -17.16 12.41 16.05
CA LYS A 225 -17.18 13.30 17.22
C LYS A 225 -16.56 12.66 18.47
N ASP A 226 -16.96 11.43 18.81
CA ASP A 226 -16.40 10.71 19.97
C ASP A 226 -14.89 10.52 19.83
N ILE A 227 -14.42 10.20 18.63
CA ILE A 227 -13.00 9.98 18.36
C ILE A 227 -12.22 11.29 18.47
N GLU A 228 -12.73 12.38 17.90
CA GLU A 228 -12.11 13.70 18.01
C GLU A 228 -12.03 14.18 19.46
N GLU A 229 -13.07 13.95 20.27
CA GLU A 229 -13.06 14.23 21.71
C GLU A 229 -12.00 13.41 22.45
N SER A 230 -11.88 12.11 22.16
CA SER A 230 -10.82 11.27 22.73
C SER A 230 -9.41 11.73 22.33
N GLU A 231 -9.24 12.20 21.10
CA GLU A 231 -7.95 12.69 20.60
C GLU A 231 -7.54 14.04 21.20
N GLN A 232 -8.46 14.85 21.75
CA GLN A 232 -8.11 16.12 22.42
C GLN A 232 -7.21 15.94 23.64
N LYS A 233 -7.15 14.72 24.19
CA LYS A 233 -6.27 14.36 25.31
C LYS A 233 -4.80 14.20 24.88
N LEU A 234 -4.55 14.14 23.57
CA LEU A 234 -3.24 13.87 22.98
C LEU A 234 -2.62 15.17 22.45
N GLU A 235 -1.32 15.35 22.67
CA GLU A 235 -0.54 16.44 22.06
C GLU A 235 -0.20 16.09 20.61
N LYS A 236 -1.22 16.03 19.74
CA LYS A 236 -1.10 15.41 18.41
C LYS A 236 0.03 15.98 17.57
N GLU A 237 0.11 17.32 17.49
CA GLU A 237 1.11 18.02 16.67
C GLU A 237 2.53 17.67 17.11
N ASN A 238 2.85 17.86 18.40
CA ASN A 238 4.15 17.54 18.98
C ASN A 238 4.53 16.05 18.76
N LEU A 239 3.58 15.13 18.97
CA LEU A 239 3.81 13.70 18.76
C LEU A 239 4.10 13.38 17.29
N MET A 240 3.36 13.97 16.35
CA MET A 240 3.54 13.73 14.92
C MET A 240 4.84 14.36 14.38
N ASP A 241 5.15 15.58 14.80
CA ASP A 241 6.38 16.28 14.39
C ASP A 241 7.60 15.51 14.87
N LYS A 242 7.63 15.12 16.15
CA LYS A 242 8.70 14.29 16.70
C LYS A 242 8.84 12.96 15.96
N ALA A 243 7.74 12.27 15.67
CA ALA A 243 7.80 11.00 14.94
C ALA A 243 8.38 11.18 13.53
N LEU A 244 7.99 12.25 12.83
CA LEU A 244 8.41 12.51 11.46
C LEU A 244 9.85 13.07 11.37
N GLU A 245 10.33 13.80 12.37
CA GLU A 245 11.74 14.22 12.50
C GLU A 245 12.68 13.03 12.72
N ASN A 246 12.22 12.02 13.46
CA ASN A 246 12.98 10.79 13.73
C ASN A 246 12.72 9.69 12.69
N ALA A 247 12.07 10.00 11.57
CA ALA A 247 11.83 9.04 10.51
C ALA A 247 13.13 8.66 9.79
N GLU A 248 13.36 7.37 9.61
CA GLU A 248 14.44 6.84 8.77
C GLU A 248 13.97 6.77 7.32
N ILE A 249 14.79 7.26 6.39
CA ILE A 249 14.46 7.26 4.96
C ILE A 249 15.40 6.29 4.24
N LEU A 250 14.83 5.27 3.64
CA LEU A 250 15.54 4.26 2.86
C LEU A 250 15.24 4.43 1.38
N THR A 251 16.26 4.25 0.54
CA THR A 251 16.09 4.11 -0.90
C THR A 251 16.31 2.66 -1.27
N ILE A 252 15.30 2.04 -1.85
CA ILE A 252 15.26 0.63 -2.22
C ILE A 252 15.30 0.57 -3.74
N GLU A 253 16.26 -0.16 -4.27
CA GLU A 253 16.45 -0.42 -5.71
C GLU A 253 16.04 -1.85 -6.03
#